data_AF-A0A939X9N8-F1
#
_entry.id   AF-A0A939X9N8-F1
#
_cell.length_a   1.000
_cell.length_b   1.000
_cell.length_c   1.000
_cell.angle_alpha   90.00
_cell.angle_beta   90.00
_cell.angle_gamma   90.00
#
_symmetry.space_group_name_H-M   'P 1'
#
loop_
_entity.id
_entity.type
_entity.pdbx_description
1 polymer ?
#
loop_
_entity_poly.entity_id
_entity_poly.type
_entity_poly.pdbx_seq_one_letter_code
_entity_poly.pdbx_strand_id
1 'polypeptide(L)'
;MNNEDNALFPVGLENTLSPVPENFVRENLMSDQFLDFVEENTKPIDRMFAYYQCAILEVETKFKVLDESLSVDLERNPIESIKTRVKSVDSLLRKIRRKNLPLNLESIEENINDIAGVRVICSFPDDIYELANAFLAQDDITLIARKDYIKEPKPSGYRSLHLIVEVPIFLKDEKRNMKVEVQFRTIAMDFWASLEHKLHY
;
A
#
# COMPACT_ATOMS: atom_id res chain seq x y z
N MET A 1 -49.76 24.29 -59.41
CA MET A 1 -49.72 25.77 -59.32
C MET A 1 -49.07 26.07 -57.99
N ASN A 2 -47.84 26.59 -58.03
CA ASN A 2 -46.99 27.03 -56.91
C ASN A 2 -46.48 25.86 -56.01
N ASN A 3 -45.21 25.75 -55.58
CA ASN A 3 -44.28 26.70 -54.90
C ASN A 3 -44.83 27.15 -53.52
N GLU A 4 -44.08 27.20 -52.42
CA GLU A 4 -42.76 26.67 -52.02
C GLU A 4 -42.95 25.65 -50.84
N ASP A 5 -42.00 25.13 -50.03
CA ASP A 5 -40.56 25.40 -49.80
C ASP A 5 -39.78 24.17 -49.25
N ASN A 6 -38.53 24.43 -48.85
CA ASN A 6 -37.38 23.60 -48.46
C ASN A 6 -37.27 23.27 -46.94
N ALA A 7 -36.69 22.11 -46.55
CA ALA A 7 -35.61 21.97 -45.54
C ALA A 7 -35.32 20.54 -44.98
N LEU A 8 -34.08 20.07 -45.20
CA LEU A 8 -33.17 19.35 -44.27
C LEU A 8 -33.32 17.83 -43.92
N PHE A 9 -32.35 17.08 -44.46
CA PHE A 9 -31.64 15.86 -43.97
C PHE A 9 -32.31 14.47 -43.90
N PRO A 10 -31.64 13.43 -44.48
CA PRO A 10 -31.99 12.02 -44.31
C PRO A 10 -30.94 11.21 -43.51
N VAL A 11 -31.33 9.98 -43.14
CA VAL A 11 -30.52 8.83 -42.66
C VAL A 11 -29.91 8.95 -41.25
N GLY A 12 -30.45 8.16 -40.32
CA GLY A 12 -29.77 7.81 -39.07
C GLY A 12 -28.71 6.73 -39.29
N LEU A 13 -27.54 6.90 -38.69
CA LEU A 13 -26.46 5.91 -38.68
C LEU A 13 -26.59 5.00 -37.44
N GLU A 14 -27.04 3.76 -37.65
CA GLU A 14 -26.82 2.70 -36.67
C GLU A 14 -25.36 2.23 -36.76
N ASN A 15 -24.53 2.60 -35.78
CA ASN A 15 -23.14 2.16 -35.69
C ASN A 15 -23.07 0.66 -35.35
N THR A 16 -22.85 -0.16 -36.36
CA THR A 16 -22.48 -1.57 -36.21
C THR A 16 -21.03 -1.71 -35.76
N LEU A 17 -20.81 -1.79 -34.45
CA LEU A 17 -19.54 -2.25 -33.88
C LEU A 17 -19.35 -3.73 -34.20
N SER A 18 -18.56 -4.05 -35.23
CA SER A 18 -18.10 -5.41 -35.48
C SER A 18 -17.12 -5.84 -34.36
N PRO A 19 -17.18 -7.09 -33.89
CA PRO A 19 -16.21 -7.58 -32.92
C PRO A 19 -14.83 -7.68 -33.58
N VAL A 20 -13.83 -7.04 -32.98
CA VAL A 20 -12.44 -7.12 -33.43
C VAL A 20 -11.96 -8.58 -33.32
N PRO A 21 -11.40 -9.20 -34.37
CA PRO A 21 -10.97 -10.60 -34.31
C PRO A 21 -9.90 -10.83 -33.24
N GLU A 22 -10.04 -11.86 -32.42
CA GLU A 22 -9.11 -12.16 -31.31
C GLU A 22 -7.65 -12.29 -31.76
N ASN A 23 -7.41 -12.75 -32.99
CA ASN A 23 -6.06 -12.86 -33.56
C ASN A 23 -5.43 -11.49 -33.83
N PHE A 24 -6.21 -10.50 -34.30
CA PHE A 24 -5.73 -9.12 -34.51
C PHE A 24 -5.37 -8.45 -33.18
N VAL A 25 -6.10 -8.79 -32.12
CA VAL A 25 -5.80 -8.34 -30.76
C VAL A 25 -4.51 -9.01 -30.26
N ARG A 26 -4.34 -10.33 -30.43
CA ARG A 26 -3.13 -11.05 -30.00
C ARG A 26 -1.85 -10.62 -30.72
N GLU A 27 -1.87 -10.42 -32.04
CA GLU A 27 -0.66 -10.09 -32.80
C GLU A 27 -0.14 -8.68 -32.49
N ASN A 28 -1.03 -7.72 -32.21
CA ASN A 28 -0.62 -6.35 -31.84
C ASN A 28 -0.22 -6.23 -30.35
N LEU A 29 -0.92 -6.91 -29.44
CA LEU A 29 -0.63 -6.90 -27.99
C LEU A 29 0.68 -7.59 -27.58
N MET A 30 1.31 -8.36 -28.48
CA MET A 30 2.55 -9.10 -28.20
C MET A 30 3.73 -8.59 -29.04
N SER A 31 3.58 -7.43 -29.69
CA SER A 31 4.69 -6.78 -30.40
C SER A 31 5.68 -6.18 -29.41
N ASP A 32 6.98 -6.23 -29.72
CA ASP A 32 8.02 -5.65 -28.86
C ASP A 32 7.75 -4.15 -28.57
N GLN A 33 7.20 -3.41 -29.54
CA GLN A 33 6.80 -2.00 -29.36
C GLN A 33 5.62 -1.81 -28.39
N PHE A 34 4.67 -2.75 -28.33
CA PHE A 34 3.59 -2.71 -27.35
C PHE A 34 4.09 -3.15 -25.97
N LEU A 35 4.98 -4.14 -25.91
CA LEU A 35 5.65 -4.55 -24.68
C LEU A 35 6.48 -3.40 -24.11
N ASP A 36 7.32 -2.75 -24.92
CA ASP A 36 8.08 -1.55 -24.57
C ASP A 36 7.15 -0.43 -24.10
N PHE A 37 6.04 -0.16 -24.80
CA PHE A 37 5.06 0.84 -24.39
C PHE A 37 4.41 0.52 -23.04
N VAL A 38 4.02 -0.74 -22.80
CA VAL A 38 3.49 -1.17 -21.50
C VAL A 38 4.58 -1.05 -20.44
N GLU A 39 5.80 -1.51 -20.71
CA GLU A 39 6.92 -1.50 -19.77
C GLU A 39 7.37 -0.06 -19.43
N GLU A 40 7.39 0.87 -20.39
CA GLU A 40 7.65 2.30 -20.15
C GLU A 40 6.54 2.97 -19.32
N ASN A 41 5.29 2.50 -19.44
CA ASN A 41 4.18 2.98 -18.62
C ASN A 41 4.06 2.25 -17.26
N THR A 42 4.61 1.05 -17.07
CA THR A 42 4.67 0.36 -15.76
C THR A 42 5.93 0.67 -14.96
N LYS A 43 7.08 0.94 -15.61
CA LYS A 43 8.36 1.33 -14.97
C LYS A 43 8.21 2.37 -13.84
N PRO A 44 7.36 3.42 -13.95
CA PRO A 44 7.14 4.37 -12.86
C PRO A 44 6.45 3.74 -11.63
N ILE A 45 5.50 2.83 -11.85
CA ILE A 45 4.81 2.08 -10.80
C ILE A 45 5.77 1.04 -10.18
N ASP A 46 6.46 0.25 -11.00
CA ASP A 46 7.41 -0.76 -10.53
C ASP A 46 8.53 -0.14 -9.67
N ARG A 47 9.01 1.05 -10.07
CA ARG A 47 9.94 1.88 -9.29
C ARG A 47 9.35 2.33 -7.96
N MET A 48 8.13 2.86 -7.94
CA MET A 48 7.43 3.24 -6.70
C MET A 48 7.30 2.04 -5.74
N PHE A 49 6.93 0.87 -6.26
CA PHE A 49 6.84 -0.37 -5.49
C PHE A 49 8.20 -0.83 -4.94
N ALA A 50 9.27 -0.72 -5.73
CA ALA A 50 10.63 -0.98 -5.26
C ALA A 50 11.06 -0.03 -4.13
N TYR A 51 10.71 1.26 -4.20
CA TYR A 51 11.00 2.23 -3.14
C TYR A 51 10.25 1.91 -1.84
N TYR A 52 8.97 1.49 -1.91
CA TYR A 52 8.26 0.98 -0.74
C TYR A 52 8.85 -0.33 -0.19
N GLN A 53 9.42 -1.19 -1.04
CA GLN A 53 10.15 -2.37 -0.59
C GLN A 53 11.47 -2.00 0.13
N CYS A 54 12.21 -0.99 -0.34
CA CYS A 54 13.37 -0.44 0.38
C CYS A 54 12.96 0.10 1.75
N ALA A 55 11.86 0.87 1.83
CA ALA A 55 11.36 1.43 3.10
C ALA A 55 10.95 0.33 4.11
N ILE A 56 10.43 -0.79 3.62
CA ILE A 56 10.17 -1.98 4.44
C ILE A 56 11.47 -2.56 4.99
N LEU A 57 12.52 -2.70 4.18
CA LEU A 57 13.79 -3.26 4.61
C LEU A 57 14.47 -2.41 5.69
N GLU A 58 14.44 -1.08 5.55
CA GLU A 58 14.94 -0.15 6.58
C GLU A 58 14.20 -0.34 7.91
N VAL A 59 12.87 -0.33 7.89
CA VAL A 59 12.04 -0.46 9.10
C VAL A 59 12.15 -1.86 9.72
N GLU A 60 12.18 -2.92 8.90
CA GLU A 60 12.37 -4.30 9.38
C GLU A 60 13.75 -4.47 10.03
N THR A 61 14.80 -3.88 9.46
CA THR A 61 16.16 -3.92 10.03
C THR A 61 16.22 -3.17 11.35
N LYS A 62 15.60 -1.97 11.43
CA LYS A 62 15.49 -1.20 12.68
C LYS A 62 14.81 -1.99 13.79
N PHE A 63 13.74 -2.73 13.49
CA PHE A 63 13.08 -3.59 14.49
C PHE A 63 13.93 -4.81 14.89
N LYS A 64 14.68 -5.43 13.97
CA LYS A 64 15.63 -6.51 14.33
C LYS A 64 16.74 -6.01 15.26
N VAL A 65 17.29 -4.83 14.99
CA VAL A 65 18.29 -4.20 15.86
C VAL A 65 17.71 -3.87 17.24
N LEU A 66 16.47 -3.36 17.30
CA LEU A 66 15.78 -3.10 18.57
C LEU A 66 15.55 -4.39 19.37
N ASP A 67 15.11 -5.47 18.72
CA ASP A 67 14.90 -6.79 19.35
C ASP A 67 16.20 -7.31 19.98
N GLU A 68 17.29 -7.37 19.22
CA GLU A 68 18.62 -7.80 19.71
C GLU A 68 19.11 -6.92 20.87
N SER A 69 18.90 -5.60 20.81
CA SER A 69 19.32 -4.68 21.88
C SER A 69 18.51 -4.83 23.18
N LEU A 70 17.18 -4.91 23.07
CA LEU A 70 16.28 -4.99 24.23
C LEU A 70 16.25 -6.39 24.85
N SER A 71 16.56 -7.44 24.08
CA SER A 71 16.65 -8.81 24.59
C SER A 71 17.71 -8.97 25.69
N VAL A 72 18.76 -8.15 25.64
CA VAL A 72 19.81 -8.11 26.66
C VAL A 72 19.32 -7.41 27.93
N ASP A 73 18.64 -6.27 27.80
CA ASP A 73 18.18 -5.45 28.92
C ASP A 73 16.95 -6.04 29.65
N LEU A 74 16.05 -6.71 28.92
CA LEU A 74 14.80 -7.27 29.44
C LEU A 74 14.89 -8.75 29.85
N GLU A 75 16.04 -9.39 29.64
CA GLU A 75 16.26 -10.85 29.77
C GLU A 75 15.25 -11.71 28.95
N ARG A 76 14.61 -11.13 27.94
CA ARG A 76 13.61 -11.77 27.06
C ARG A 76 13.50 -11.03 25.73
N ASN A 77 13.18 -11.76 24.66
CA ASN A 77 12.90 -11.14 23.35
C ASN A 77 11.54 -10.42 23.40
N PRO A 78 11.46 -9.12 23.06
CA PRO A 78 10.18 -8.40 22.97
C PRO A 78 9.42 -8.67 21.65
N ILE A 79 10.09 -9.15 20.59
CA ILE A 79 9.47 -9.50 19.30
C ILE A 79 9.43 -11.02 19.07
N GLU A 80 8.25 -11.53 18.77
CA GLU A 80 8.00 -12.93 18.37
C GLU A 80 8.17 -13.13 16.86
N SER A 81 7.72 -12.16 16.06
CA SER A 81 7.92 -12.16 14.60
C SER A 81 7.64 -10.80 13.98
N ILE A 82 8.32 -10.52 12.86
CA ILE A 82 8.03 -9.39 11.99
C ILE A 82 7.42 -9.93 10.69
N LYS A 83 6.28 -9.38 10.27
CA LYS A 83 5.61 -9.73 9.01
C LYS A 83 5.52 -8.49 8.15
N THR A 84 6.12 -8.52 6.96
CA THR A 84 6.14 -7.39 6.02
C THR A 84 5.26 -7.65 4.80
N ARG A 85 4.77 -6.57 4.16
CA ARG A 85 4.03 -6.64 2.90
C ARG A 85 4.11 -5.33 2.13
N VAL A 86 4.15 -5.43 0.80
CA VAL A 86 3.74 -4.35 -0.10
C VAL A 86 2.31 -4.61 -0.57
N LYS A 87 1.47 -3.56 -0.62
CA LYS A 87 0.09 -3.63 -1.07
C LYS A 87 0.00 -3.93 -2.58
N SER A 88 -0.68 -5.00 -2.99
CA SER A 88 -0.80 -5.35 -4.42
C SER A 88 -1.45 -4.24 -5.25
N VAL A 89 -1.06 -4.14 -6.53
CA VAL A 89 -1.58 -3.14 -7.49
C VAL A 89 -3.12 -3.13 -7.54
N ASP A 90 -3.76 -4.30 -7.62
CA ASP A 90 -5.22 -4.39 -7.55
C ASP A 90 -5.80 -3.81 -6.23
N SER A 91 -5.21 -4.14 -5.09
CA SER A 91 -5.64 -3.62 -3.79
C SER A 91 -5.43 -2.12 -3.65
N LEU A 92 -4.42 -1.58 -4.33
CA LEU A 92 -4.14 -0.15 -4.44
C LEU A 92 -5.18 0.54 -5.33
N LEU A 93 -5.43 0.03 -6.54
CA LEU A 93 -6.44 0.54 -7.47
C LEU A 93 -7.85 0.53 -6.86
N ARG A 94 -8.24 -0.56 -6.17
CA ARG A 94 -9.51 -0.62 -5.43
C ARG A 94 -9.59 0.46 -4.33
N LYS A 95 -8.47 0.77 -3.66
CA LYS A 95 -8.42 1.81 -2.62
C LYS A 95 -8.46 3.23 -3.19
N ILE A 96 -7.79 3.49 -4.31
CA ILE A 96 -7.84 4.75 -5.09
C ILE A 96 -9.28 5.03 -5.51
N ARG A 97 -9.93 4.06 -6.19
CA ARG A 97 -11.34 4.16 -6.62
C ARG A 97 -12.29 4.43 -5.45
N ARG A 98 -12.16 3.69 -4.34
CA ARG A 98 -13.00 3.90 -3.14
C ARG A 98 -12.81 5.27 -2.48
N LYS A 99 -11.63 5.88 -2.61
CA LYS A 99 -11.36 7.25 -2.14
C LYS A 99 -11.64 8.33 -3.19
N ASN A 100 -12.03 7.96 -4.41
CA ASN A 100 -12.18 8.86 -5.56
C ASN A 100 -10.94 9.73 -5.84
N LEU A 101 -9.74 9.14 -5.74
CA LEU A 101 -8.47 9.83 -5.96
C LEU A 101 -8.04 9.82 -7.44
N PRO A 102 -7.35 10.88 -7.92
CA PRO A 102 -6.62 10.85 -9.18
C PRO A 102 -5.66 9.67 -9.28
N LEU A 103 -5.57 9.09 -10.48
CA LEU A 103 -4.71 7.93 -10.77
C LEU A 103 -3.33 8.40 -11.26
N ASN A 104 -2.61 9.11 -10.39
CA ASN A 104 -1.23 9.55 -10.60
C ASN A 104 -0.37 9.27 -9.35
N LEU A 105 0.96 9.21 -9.51
CA LEU A 105 1.87 8.79 -8.42
C LEU A 105 1.85 9.74 -7.22
N GLU A 106 1.86 11.05 -7.46
CA GLU A 106 1.83 12.09 -6.42
C GLU A 106 0.61 11.93 -5.50
N SER A 107 -0.59 11.87 -6.08
CA SER A 107 -1.83 11.69 -5.31
C SER A 107 -1.85 10.36 -4.54
N ILE A 108 -1.25 9.30 -5.09
CA ILE A 108 -1.13 8.00 -4.44
C ILE A 108 -0.23 8.09 -3.20
N GLU A 109 0.98 8.64 -3.34
CA GLU A 109 1.96 8.75 -2.25
C GLU A 109 1.50 9.71 -1.13
N GLU A 110 0.79 10.79 -1.49
CA GLU A 110 0.18 11.71 -0.53
C GLU A 110 -0.92 11.04 0.31
N ASN A 111 -1.84 10.31 -0.36
CA ASN A 111 -3.11 9.91 0.22
C ASN A 111 -3.20 8.43 0.65
N ILE A 112 -2.26 7.57 0.25
CA ILE A 112 -2.26 6.14 0.56
C ILE A 112 -1.06 5.77 1.46
N ASN A 113 -1.29 5.82 2.76
CA ASN A 113 -0.24 5.61 3.77
C ASN A 113 0.06 4.12 4.10
N ASP A 114 -0.60 3.16 3.45
CA ASP A 114 -0.50 1.70 3.71
C ASP A 114 -0.01 0.90 2.50
N ILE A 115 0.84 1.49 1.65
CA ILE A 115 1.49 0.78 0.53
C ILE A 115 2.58 -0.14 1.07
N ALA A 116 3.50 0.39 1.87
CA ALA A 116 4.37 -0.39 2.74
C ALA A 116 3.67 -0.67 4.08
N GLY A 117 3.67 -1.94 4.50
CA GLY A 117 3.15 -2.35 5.80
C GLY A 117 4.10 -3.29 6.53
N VAL A 118 4.49 -2.92 7.75
CA VAL A 118 5.27 -3.75 8.67
C VAL A 118 4.39 -4.10 9.86
N ARG A 119 4.32 -5.37 10.24
CA ARG A 119 3.61 -5.82 11.44
C ARG A 119 4.60 -6.45 12.41
N VAL A 120 4.71 -5.86 13.59
CA VAL A 120 5.53 -6.36 14.69
C VAL A 120 4.59 -7.14 15.63
N ILE A 121 4.87 -8.43 15.77
CA ILE A 121 4.20 -9.30 16.75
C ILE A 121 5.07 -9.31 18.00
N CYS A 122 4.59 -8.73 19.08
CA CYS A 122 5.30 -8.65 20.36
C CYS A 122 4.82 -9.76 21.31
N SER A 123 5.66 -10.15 22.26
CA SER A 123 5.33 -11.19 23.25
C SER A 123 4.22 -10.72 24.19
N PHE A 124 4.36 -9.52 24.77
CA PHE A 124 3.45 -8.95 25.75
C PHE A 124 2.86 -7.58 25.33
N PRO A 125 1.75 -7.13 25.95
CA PRO A 125 1.16 -5.82 25.64
C PRO A 125 2.05 -4.62 25.99
N ASP A 126 2.96 -4.76 26.95
CA ASP A 126 3.85 -3.67 27.39
C ASP A 126 5.00 -3.46 26.38
N ASP A 127 5.56 -4.55 25.85
CA ASP A 127 6.58 -4.54 24.79
C ASP A 127 6.14 -3.72 23.57
N ILE A 128 4.84 -3.71 23.25
CA ILE A 128 4.27 -2.91 22.16
C ILE A 128 4.59 -1.42 22.34
N TYR A 129 4.43 -0.90 23.56
CA TYR A 129 4.66 0.52 23.83
C TYR A 129 6.15 0.83 23.96
N GLU A 130 6.93 -0.09 24.53
CA GLU A 130 8.38 0.05 24.65
C GLU A 130 9.05 0.07 23.27
N LEU A 131 8.79 -0.92 22.42
CA LEU A 131 9.27 -0.97 21.04
C LEU A 131 8.78 0.23 20.20
N ALA A 132 7.52 0.63 20.35
CA ALA A 132 7.00 1.80 19.63
C ALA A 132 7.70 3.10 20.06
N ASN A 133 7.98 3.27 21.36
CA ASN A 133 8.68 4.45 21.86
C ASN A 133 10.16 4.44 21.44
N ALA A 134 10.85 3.29 21.54
CA ALA A 134 12.24 3.14 21.12
C ALA A 134 12.43 3.35 19.62
N PHE A 135 11.50 2.86 18.79
CA PHE A 135 11.48 3.10 17.35
C PHE A 135 11.24 4.57 16.99
N LEU A 136 10.33 5.25 17.70
CA LEU A 136 10.05 6.68 17.51
C LEU A 136 11.11 7.61 18.13
N ALA A 137 12.04 7.08 18.92
CA ALA A 137 13.17 7.84 19.48
C ALA A 137 14.39 7.88 18.55
N GLN A 138 14.37 7.14 17.43
CA GLN A 138 15.40 7.21 16.40
C GLN A 138 15.33 8.54 15.65
N ASP A 139 16.49 9.14 15.37
CA ASP A 139 16.61 10.50 14.82
C ASP A 139 16.15 10.63 13.36
N ASP A 140 16.01 9.50 12.66
CA ASP A 140 15.57 9.41 11.27
C ASP A 140 14.13 8.91 11.08
N ILE A 141 13.36 8.72 12.16
CA ILE A 141 11.96 8.28 12.13
C ILE A 141 11.02 9.44 12.49
N THR A 142 10.14 9.83 11.56
CA THR A 142 9.13 10.88 11.80
C THR A 142 7.74 10.28 11.97
N LEU A 143 7.05 10.56 13.08
CA LEU A 143 5.66 10.14 13.30
C LEU A 143 4.68 11.04 12.53
N ILE A 144 3.95 10.47 11.57
CA ILE A 144 2.92 11.17 10.79
C ILE A 144 1.53 11.01 11.43
N ALA A 145 1.20 9.81 11.95
CA ALA A 145 -0.05 9.59 12.67
C ALA A 145 0.03 8.37 13.61
N ARG A 146 -0.69 8.43 14.74
CA ARG A 146 -0.85 7.33 15.70
C ARG A 146 -2.33 6.99 15.88
N LYS A 147 -2.67 5.70 15.91
CA LYS A 147 -4.02 5.19 16.21
C LYS A 147 -3.91 4.01 17.19
N ASP A 148 -4.43 4.18 18.39
CA ASP A 148 -4.20 3.26 19.51
C ASP A 148 -5.45 2.40 19.79
N TYR A 149 -5.70 1.40 18.93
CA TYR A 149 -6.85 0.49 19.12
C TYR A 149 -6.65 -0.51 20.27
N ILE A 150 -5.52 -0.43 21.00
CA ILE A 150 -5.34 -1.20 22.24
C ILE A 150 -6.09 -0.49 23.37
N LYS A 151 -5.96 0.85 23.46
CA LYS A 151 -6.72 1.71 24.37
C LYS A 151 -8.17 1.91 23.93
N GLU A 152 -8.41 2.10 22.63
CA GLU A 152 -9.74 2.33 22.05
C GLU A 152 -10.08 1.25 21.01
N PRO A 153 -10.45 0.02 21.43
CA PRO A 153 -10.78 -1.07 20.51
C PRO A 153 -11.94 -0.70 19.58
N LYS A 154 -11.93 -1.24 18.36
CA LYS A 154 -13.09 -1.12 17.46
C LYS A 154 -14.28 -1.92 18.01
N PRO A 155 -15.52 -1.62 17.58
CA PRO A 155 -16.70 -2.42 17.94
C PRO A 155 -16.59 -3.93 17.64
N SER A 156 -15.77 -4.35 16.66
CA SER A 156 -15.48 -5.77 16.39
C SER A 156 -14.47 -6.42 17.36
N GLY A 157 -14.08 -5.74 18.44
CA GLY A 157 -13.05 -6.20 19.37
C GLY A 157 -11.61 -6.12 18.80
N TYR A 158 -11.42 -5.56 17.60
CA TYR A 158 -10.10 -5.39 16.99
C TYR A 158 -9.18 -4.49 17.83
N ARG A 159 -7.97 -4.98 18.14
CA ARG A 159 -6.92 -4.27 18.89
C ARG A 159 -5.58 -4.34 18.15
N SER A 160 -4.88 -3.22 18.07
CA SER A 160 -3.52 -3.05 17.52
C SER A 160 -3.11 -1.58 17.70
N LEU A 161 -1.82 -1.30 17.91
CA LEU A 161 -1.30 0.07 17.81
C LEU A 161 -0.81 0.27 16.37
N HIS A 162 -1.35 1.28 15.67
CA HIS A 162 -0.93 1.65 14.32
C HIS A 162 -0.16 2.96 14.36
N LEU A 163 1.06 2.95 13.83
CA LEU A 163 1.84 4.14 13.52
C LEU A 163 1.93 4.28 12.00
N ILE A 164 1.72 5.48 11.49
CA ILE A 164 2.16 5.87 10.16
C ILE A 164 3.40 6.70 10.39
N VAL A 165 4.53 6.22 9.90
CA VAL A 165 5.83 6.90 10.01
C VAL A 165 6.37 7.24 8.64
N GLU A 166 7.29 8.20 8.61
CA GLU A 166 8.11 8.52 7.46
C GLU A 166 9.56 8.16 7.79
N VAL A 167 10.20 7.40 6.89
CA VAL A 167 11.56 6.86 7.01
C VAL A 167 12.35 7.20 5.74
N PRO A 168 13.63 7.62 5.83
CA PRO A 168 14.46 7.80 4.66
C PRO A 168 14.89 6.45 4.06
N ILE A 169 14.86 6.37 2.74
CA ILE A 169 15.59 5.37 1.95
C ILE A 169 16.73 6.04 1.21
N PHE A 170 17.85 5.33 1.09
CA PHE A 170 19.03 5.77 0.36
C PHE A 170 19.11 5.00 -0.97
N LEU A 171 18.76 5.68 -2.04
CA LEU A 171 18.83 5.15 -3.41
C LEU A 171 20.18 5.51 -4.03
N LYS A 172 20.48 4.93 -5.20
CA LYS A 172 21.77 5.12 -5.88
C LYS A 172 22.15 6.60 -6.08
N ASP A 173 21.18 7.43 -6.46
CA ASP A 173 21.41 8.81 -6.87
C ASP A 173 20.57 9.83 -6.06
N GLU A 174 19.74 9.39 -5.10
CA GLU A 174 18.89 10.27 -4.27
C GLU A 174 18.63 9.71 -2.85
N LYS A 175 18.32 10.59 -1.89
CA LYS A 175 17.68 10.23 -0.62
C LYS A 175 16.20 10.58 -0.73
N ARG A 176 15.31 9.64 -0.41
CA ARG A 176 13.86 9.84 -0.48
C ARG A 176 13.20 9.43 0.83
N ASN A 177 12.27 10.23 1.33
CA ASN A 177 11.47 9.86 2.48
C ASN A 177 10.22 9.08 2.02
N MET A 178 9.93 7.96 2.68
CA MET A 178 8.83 7.06 2.34
C MET A 178 7.93 6.79 3.54
N LYS A 179 6.61 6.73 3.32
CA LYS A 179 5.63 6.41 4.38
C LYS A 179 5.51 4.90 4.58
N VAL A 180 5.51 4.45 5.84
CA VAL A 180 5.30 3.05 6.23
C VAL A 180 4.22 2.97 7.31
N GLU A 181 3.25 2.07 7.15
CA GLU A 181 2.30 1.71 8.21
C GLU A 181 2.90 0.60 9.07
N VAL A 182 3.27 0.92 10.33
CA VAL A 182 3.73 -0.05 11.33
C VAL A 182 2.56 -0.43 12.24
N GLN A 183 2.30 -1.73 12.35
CA GLN A 183 1.23 -2.28 13.20
C GLN A 183 1.83 -3.16 14.29
N PHE A 184 1.68 -2.77 15.56
CA PHE A 184 2.07 -3.58 16.71
C PHE A 184 0.87 -4.37 17.25
N ARG A 185 1.11 -5.62 17.62
CA ARG A 185 0.11 -6.58 18.13
C ARG A 185 0.78 -7.60 19.04
N THR A 186 0.06 -8.16 20.00
CA THR A 186 0.45 -9.46 20.57
C THR A 186 0.00 -10.62 19.68
N ILE A 187 0.51 -11.84 19.93
CA ILE A 187 0.06 -13.06 19.24
C ILE A 187 -1.48 -13.18 19.25
N ALA A 188 -2.11 -12.96 20.40
CA ALA A 188 -3.57 -13.04 20.56
C ALA A 188 -4.32 -11.99 19.72
N MET A 189 -3.78 -10.77 19.62
CA MET A 189 -4.37 -9.71 18.78
C MET A 189 -4.23 -10.03 17.28
N ASP A 190 -3.11 -10.60 16.85
CA ASP A 190 -2.92 -11.00 15.45
C ASP A 190 -3.77 -12.21 15.06
N PHE A 191 -3.95 -13.17 15.98
CA PHE A 191 -4.87 -14.29 15.81
C PHE A 191 -6.31 -13.80 15.66
N TRP A 192 -6.81 -12.97 16.59
CA TRP A 192 -8.17 -12.42 16.52
C TRP A 192 -8.41 -11.65 15.21
N ALA A 193 -7.49 -10.76 14.83
CA ALA A 193 -7.59 -10.00 13.59
C ALA A 193 -7.52 -10.86 12.32
N SER A 194 -6.85 -12.01 12.38
CA SER A 194 -6.78 -12.96 11.25
C SER A 194 -8.03 -13.83 11.16
N LEU A 195 -8.68 -14.13 12.29
CA LEU A 195 -9.96 -14.82 12.35
C LEU A 195 -11.11 -13.91 11.87
N GLU A 196 -11.21 -12.70 12.41
CA GLU A 196 -12.23 -11.70 12.06
C GLU A 196 -12.23 -11.39 10.56
N HIS A 197 -11.04 -11.20 9.97
CA HIS A 197 -10.91 -11.00 8.53
C HIS A 197 -11.46 -12.17 7.70
N LYS A 198 -11.28 -13.44 8.13
CA LYS A 198 -11.78 -14.63 7.43
C LYS A 198 -13.28 -14.88 7.62
N LEU A 199 -13.91 -14.23 8.61
CA LEU A 199 -15.35 -14.30 8.85
C LEU A 199 -16.12 -13.23 8.05
N HIS A 200 -15.44 -12.16 7.64
CA HIS A 200 -16.01 -11.05 6.89
C HIS A 200 -15.59 -10.97 5.41
N TYR A 201 -14.59 -11.76 4.98
CA TYR A 201 -14.07 -11.83 3.60
C TYR A 201 -13.66 -13.26 3.23
#